data_AF-A0A974P048-F1
#
_entry.id   AF-A0A974P048-F1
#
_cell.length_a   1.000
_cell.length_b   1.000
_cell.length_c   1.000
_cell.angle_alpha   90.00
_cell.angle_beta   90.00
_cell.angle_gamma   90.00
#
_symmetry.space_group_name_H-M   'P 1'
#
loop_
_entity.id
_entity.type
_entity.pdbx_description
1 polymer ?
#
loop_
_entity_poly.entity_id
_entity_poly.type
_entity_poly.pdbx_seq_one_letter_code
_entity_poly.pdbx_strand_id
1 'polypeptide(L)'
;MMESTFVYLRHGLVTALKSCLAEGLRTSHLGIVSPDPTAVLLAKTPHGILLQQIELLELLQRFLAVGVNESLALEVCFLEIFSMIPRSDLIPKN
;
A
#
# COMPACT_ATOMS: atom_id res chain seq x y z
N MET A 1 -12.48 0.65 25.79
CA MET A 1 -13.29 1.16 24.66
C MET A 1 -12.46 1.83 23.56
N MET A 2 -11.36 2.53 23.85
CA MET A 2 -10.52 3.14 22.80
C MET A 2 -9.70 2.12 21.99
N GLU A 3 -9.21 1.06 22.63
CA GLU A 3 -8.29 0.08 22.02
C GLU A 3 -8.89 -0.68 20.82
N SER A 4 -10.15 -1.09 20.92
CA SER A 4 -10.89 -1.72 19.81
C SER A 4 -11.10 -0.77 18.62
N THR A 5 -11.20 0.53 18.87
CA THR A 5 -11.33 1.56 17.83
C THR A 5 -10.02 1.72 17.06
N PHE A 6 -8.89 1.72 17.78
CA PHE A 6 -7.57 1.78 17.15
C PHE A 6 -7.26 0.57 16.28
N VAL A 7 -7.58 -0.65 16.75
CA VAL A 7 -7.44 -1.88 15.96
C VAL A 7 -8.27 -1.80 14.67
N TYR A 8 -9.53 -1.38 14.78
CA TYR A 8 -10.42 -1.22 13.63
C TYR A 8 -9.90 -0.20 12.62
N LEU A 9 -9.43 0.96 13.10
CA LEU A 9 -8.86 2.01 12.25
C LEU A 9 -7.62 1.53 11.52
N ARG A 10 -6.72 0.80 12.19
CA ARG A 10 -5.52 0.23 11.55
C ARG A 10 -5.87 -0.78 10.47
N HIS A 11 -6.77 -1.71 10.78
CA HIS A 11 -7.22 -2.69 9.79
C HIS A 11 -7.89 -2.00 8.59
N GLY A 12 -8.73 -1.00 8.85
CA GLY A 12 -9.38 -0.19 7.81
C GLY A 12 -8.37 0.54 6.93
N LEU A 13 -7.34 1.15 7.53
CA LEU A 13 -6.28 1.85 6.79
C LEU A 13 -5.52 0.90 5.87
N VAL A 14 -5.05 -0.24 6.39
CA VAL A 14 -4.29 -1.20 5.57
C VAL A 14 -5.15 -1.79 4.45
N THR A 15 -6.44 -2.03 4.74
CA THR A 15 -7.40 -2.48 3.72
C THR A 15 -7.59 -1.44 2.63
N ALA A 16 -7.77 -0.16 3.00
CA ALA A 16 -7.93 0.93 2.05
C ALA A 16 -6.69 1.11 1.15
N LEU A 17 -5.48 1.00 1.73
CA LEU A 17 -4.24 1.04 0.96
C LEU A 17 -4.16 -0.11 -0.06
N LYS A 18 -4.47 -1.34 0.35
CA LYS A 18 -4.51 -2.50 -0.56
C LYS A 18 -5.52 -2.30 -1.68
N SER A 19 -6.72 -1.83 -1.37
CA SER A 19 -7.75 -1.55 -2.37
C SER A 19 -7.30 -0.50 -3.38
N CYS A 20 -6.61 0.56 -2.93
CA CYS A 20 -6.05 1.59 -3.81
C CYS A 20 -4.99 1.01 -4.77
N LEU A 21 -4.05 0.20 -4.26
CA LEU A 21 -3.04 -0.47 -5.08
C LEU A 21 -3.67 -1.46 -6.08
N ALA A 22 -4.67 -2.22 -5.64
CA ALA A 22 -5.40 -3.15 -6.49
C ALA A 22 -6.18 -2.43 -7.60
N GLU A 23 -6.74 -1.26 -7.29
CA GLU A 23 -7.39 -0.41 -8.29
C GLU A 23 -6.40 0.10 -9.34
N GLY A 24 -5.18 0.49 -8.93
CA GLY A 24 -4.08 0.83 -9.86
C GLY A 24 -3.66 -0.34 -10.76
N LEU A 25 -3.61 -1.56 -10.23
CA LEU A 25 -3.38 -2.76 -11.03
C LEU A 25 -4.53 -3.01 -12.01
N ARG A 26 -5.78 -2.87 -11.55
CA ARG A 26 -6.98 -3.09 -12.35
C ARG A 26 -7.06 -2.12 -13.53
N THR A 27 -6.81 -0.83 -13.30
CA THR A 27 -6.81 0.20 -14.36
C THR A 27 -5.72 -0.06 -15.38
N SER A 28 -4.52 -0.43 -14.94
CA SER A 28 -3.38 -0.76 -15.81
C SER A 28 -3.63 -2.02 -16.63
N HIS A 29 -4.18 -3.08 -16.02
CA HIS A 29 -4.41 -4.37 -16.69
C HIS A 29 -5.60 -4.35 -17.64
N LEU A 30 -6.71 -3.71 -17.26
CA LEU A 30 -7.93 -3.66 -18.07
C LEU A 30 -7.98 -2.48 -19.05
N GLY A 31 -7.03 -1.53 -18.95
CA GLY A 31 -7.02 -0.30 -19.75
C GLY A 31 -8.21 0.61 -19.46
N ILE A 32 -8.87 0.45 -18.32
CA ILE A 32 -10.04 1.24 -17.92
C ILE A 32 -9.55 2.50 -17.22
N VAL A 33 -10.01 3.66 -17.70
CA VAL A 33 -9.74 4.94 -17.06
C VAL A 33 -10.54 5.02 -15.76
N SER A 34 -9.84 5.05 -14.62
CA SER A 34 -10.46 5.33 -13.33
C SER A 34 -10.68 6.84 -13.16
N PRO A 35 -11.82 7.26 -12.57
CA PRO A 35 -12.02 8.66 -12.19
C PRO A 35 -11.10 9.10 -11.04
N ASP A 36 -10.49 8.15 -10.33
CA ASP A 36 -9.55 8.44 -9.25
C ASP A 36 -8.16 8.80 -9.81
N PRO A 37 -7.67 10.04 -9.60
CA PRO A 37 -6.34 10.45 -10.06
C PRO A 37 -5.21 9.60 -9.47
N THR A 38 -5.40 9.05 -8.28
CA THR A 38 -4.43 8.17 -7.61
C THR A 38 -4.30 6.86 -8.36
N ALA A 39 -5.42 6.25 -8.75
CA ALA A 39 -5.44 5.03 -9.54
C ALA A 39 -4.80 5.23 -10.92
N VAL A 40 -4.95 6.41 -11.53
CA VAL A 40 -4.28 6.76 -12.78
C VAL A 40 -2.77 6.89 -12.61
N LEU A 41 -2.31 7.45 -11.49
CA LEU A 41 -0.88 7.52 -11.16
C LEU A 41 -0.30 6.12 -10.96
N LEU A 42 -0.97 5.29 -10.16
CA LEU A 42 -0.57 3.91 -9.87
C LEU A 42 -0.58 3.03 -11.12
N ALA A 43 -1.45 3.30 -12.10
CA ALA A 43 -1.48 2.56 -13.35
C ALA A 43 -0.17 2.63 -14.15
N LYS A 44 0.67 3.65 -13.89
CA LYS A 44 2.00 3.84 -14.49
C LYS A 44 3.10 3.08 -13.73
N THR A 45 2.82 2.65 -12.50
CA THR A 45 3.76 1.87 -11.69
C THR A 45 3.87 0.45 -12.24
N PRO A 46 5.09 -0.14 -12.32
CA PRO A 46 5.26 -1.52 -12.72
C PRO A 46 4.40 -2.48 -11.89
N HIS A 47 3.69 -3.41 -12.55
CA HIS A 47 2.76 -4.33 -11.87
C HIS A 47 3.45 -5.15 -10.78
N GLY A 48 4.69 -5.59 -11.02
CA GLY A 48 5.46 -6.34 -10.03
C GLY A 48 5.65 -5.57 -8.72
N ILE A 49 5.85 -4.25 -8.79
CA ILE A 49 6.00 -3.39 -7.60
C ILE A 49 4.65 -3.30 -6.86
N LEU A 50 3.55 -3.07 -7.58
CA LEU A 50 2.22 -2.98 -6.96
C LEU A 50 1.82 -4.30 -6.28
N LEU A 51 2.06 -5.44 -6.93
CA LEU A 51 1.81 -6.77 -6.36
C LEU A 51 2.64 -7.00 -5.10
N GLN A 52 3.94 -6.68 -5.15
CA GLN A 52 4.83 -6.83 -4.00
C GLN A 52 4.39 -5.96 -2.82
N GLN A 53 3.96 -4.72 -3.08
CA GLN A 53 3.40 -3.84 -2.04
C GLN A 53 2.11 -4.39 -1.44
N ILE A 54 1.22 -4.98 -2.25
CA ILE A 54 -0.01 -5.63 -1.76
C ILE A 54 0.32 -6.82 -0.85
N GLU A 55 1.29 -7.65 -1.25
CA GLU A 55 1.75 -8.81 -0.45
C GLU A 55 2.35 -8.37 0.89
N LEU A 56 3.13 -7.30 0.91
CA LEU A 56 3.66 -6.73 2.16
C LEU A 56 2.57 -6.22 3.09
N LEU A 57 1.55 -5.55 2.55
CA LEU A 57 0.41 -5.09 3.35
C LEU A 57 -0.44 -6.25 3.87
N GLU A 58 -0.59 -7.32 3.10
CA GLU A 58 -1.23 -8.57 3.56
C GLU A 58 -0.45 -9.20 4.71
N LEU A 59 0.88 -9.27 4.60
CA LEU A 59 1.76 -9.77 5.65
C LEU A 59 1.66 -8.91 6.92
N LEU A 60 1.67 -7.58 6.76
CA LEU A 60 1.49 -6.62 7.85
C LEU A 60 0.15 -6.84 8.58
N GLN A 61 -0.96 -7.05 7.85
CA GLN A 61 -2.26 -7.33 8.49
C GLN A 61 -2.20 -8.57 9.39
N ARG A 62 -1.50 -9.63 8.95
CA ARG A 62 -1.32 -10.85 9.74
C ARG A 62 -0.51 -10.58 11.01
N PHE A 63 0.58 -9.80 10.91
CA PHE A 63 1.37 -9.43 12.08
C PHE A 63 0.59 -8.56 13.06
N LEU A 64 -0.15 -7.56 12.57
CA LEU A 64 -0.99 -6.70 13.40
C LEU A 64 -2.11 -7.49 14.10
N ALA A 65 -2.65 -8.54 13.46
CA ALA A 65 -3.65 -9.40 14.09
C ALA A 65 -3.10 -10.20 15.29
N VAL A 66 -1.80 -10.48 15.30
CA VAL A 66 -1.12 -11.16 16.43
C VAL A 66 -0.78 -10.19 17.56
N GLY A 67 -0.75 -8.87 17.29
CA GLY A 67 -0.61 -7.83 18.31
C GLY A 67 0.78 -7.67 18.91
N VAL A 68 1.80 -8.37 18.40
CA VAL A 68 3.18 -8.29 18.89
C VAL A 68 3.98 -7.28 18.06
N ASN A 69 4.58 -6.28 18.72
CA ASN A 69 5.48 -5.29 18.12
C ASN A 69 4.91 -4.55 16.89
N GLU A 70 3.65 -4.13 16.97
CA GLU A 70 2.92 -3.47 15.88
C GLU A 70 3.67 -2.26 15.28
N SER A 71 4.30 -1.44 16.12
CA SER A 71 5.06 -0.27 15.66
C SER A 71 6.24 -0.66 14.76
N LEU A 72 6.96 -1.71 15.15
CA LEU A 72 8.10 -2.20 14.38
C LEU A 72 7.64 -2.86 13.08
N ALA A 73 6.55 -3.63 13.12
CA ALA A 73 5.97 -4.24 11.92
C ALA A 73 5.54 -3.18 10.90
N LEU A 74 4.92 -2.10 11.36
CA LEU A 74 4.56 -0.95 10.52
C LEU A 74 5.80 -0.29 9.92
N GLU A 75 6.79 0.03 10.76
CA GLU A 75 8.02 0.70 10.31
C GLU A 75 8.76 -0.12 9.24
N VAL A 76 8.96 -1.41 9.48
CA VAL A 76 9.61 -2.32 8.51
C VAL A 76 8.82 -2.39 7.22
N CYS A 77 7.49 -2.58 7.30
CA CYS A 77 6.63 -2.65 6.12
C CYS A 77 6.70 -1.37 5.27
N PHE A 78 6.61 -0.20 5.91
CA PHE A 78 6.70 1.07 5.18
C PHE A 78 8.09 1.31 4.58
N LEU A 79 9.16 1.00 5.30
CA LEU A 79 10.53 1.11 4.77
C LEU A 79 10.73 0.22 3.55
N GLU A 80 10.23 -1.01 3.58
CA GLU A 80 10.28 -1.92 2.42
C GLU A 80 9.49 -1.34 1.24
N ILE A 81 8.27 -0.87 1.45
CA ILE A 81 7.45 -0.24 0.40
C ILE A 81 8.17 0.98 -0.21
N PHE A 82 8.74 1.87 0.62
CA PHE A 82 9.46 3.05 0.13
C PHE A 82 10.75 2.71 -0.61
N SER A 83 11.42 1.60 -0.24
CA SER A 83 12.62 1.14 -0.94
C SER A 83 12.36 0.68 -2.38
N MET A 84 11.11 0.32 -2.70
CA MET A 84 10.69 -0.11 -4.04
C MET A 84 10.41 1.06 -4.98
N ILE A 85 10.31 2.29 -4.47
CA ILE A 85 10.06 3.47 -5.30
C ILE A 85 11.37 3.83 -6.04
N PRO A 86 11.36 3.88 -7.39
CA PRO A 86 12.55 4.25 -8.15
C PRO A 86 13.07 5.62 -7.71
N ARG A 87 14.37 5.72 -7.37
CA ARG A 87 14.99 7.00 -6.95
C ARG A 87 14.88 8.11 -7.99
N SER A 88 14.70 7.76 -9.26
CA SER A 88 14.46 8.69 -10.36
C SER A 88 13.17 9.49 -10.24
N ASP A 89 12.19 9.01 -9.47
CA ASP A 89 10.91 9.69 -9.24
C ASP A 89 10.95 10.63 -8.02
N LEU A 90 12.04 10.59 -7.22
CA LEU A 90 12.22 11.41 -6.02
C LEU A 90 13.04 12.68 -6.26
N ILE A 91 13.65 12.83 -7.43
CA ILE A 91 14.45 14.01 -7.79
C ILE A 91 13.60 14.88 -8.73
N PRO A 92 13.21 16.11 -8.33
CA PRO A 92 12.48 16.99 -9.22
C PRO A 92 13.36 17.31 -10.44
N LYS A 93 12.83 17.06 -11.64
CA LYS A 93 13.47 17.47 -12.89
C LYS A 93 13.34 18.99 -13.01
N ASN A 94 14.45 19.70 -12.79
CA ASN A 94 14.61 21.10 -13.15
C ASN A 94 14.66 21.27 -14.67
#